data_AF-A0A6L3SUR3-F1
#
_entry.id   AF-A0A6L3SUR3-F1
#
_cell.length_a   1.000
_cell.length_b   1.000
_cell.length_c   1.000
_cell.angle_alpha   90.00
_cell.angle_beta   90.00
_cell.angle_gamma   90.00
#
_symmetry.space_group_name_H-M   'P 1'
#
loop_
_entity.id
_entity.type
_entity.pdbx_description
1 polymer ?
#
loop_
_entity_poly.entity_id
_entity_poly.type
_entity_poly.pdbx_seq_one_letter_code
_entity_poly.pdbx_strand_id
1 'polypeptide(L)'
;MGVPKPKAILSRIGSSALQAALDASDVIGEWTWDISTNCVRSDALVALLFSVDPDLAEAGAPFTAFTGSIHAEDRERVTQLIGACAHAGGSYVAEYRVCSADDVIRWVLTRGRFELDASGGPWRGRGITIDITQSRMGEHAYVHSEKAASGHPLDQAGVAPNLTGHRAQP
;
A
#
# COMPACT_ATOMS: atom_id res chain seq x y z
N MET A 1 -44.45 11.57 19.61
CA MET A 1 -42.97 11.69 19.74
C MET A 1 -42.35 10.40 19.26
N GLY A 2 -41.67 10.42 18.11
CA GLY A 2 -40.93 9.27 17.59
C GLY A 2 -39.70 9.78 16.87
N VAL A 3 -38.52 9.58 17.45
CA VAL A 3 -37.25 9.99 16.85
C VAL A 3 -36.83 8.90 15.85
N PRO A 4 -36.61 9.20 14.56
CA PRO A 4 -36.08 8.21 13.63
C PRO A 4 -34.57 8.05 13.86
N LYS A 5 -34.12 6.79 13.98
CA LYS A 5 -32.68 6.44 14.03
C LYS A 5 -32.06 6.61 12.64
N PRO A 6 -30.90 7.27 12.49
CA PRO A 6 -30.21 7.32 11.21
C PRO A 6 -29.64 5.93 10.86
N LYS A 7 -29.99 5.46 9.66
CA LYS A 7 -29.46 4.23 9.03
C LYS A 7 -27.97 4.41 8.74
N ALA A 8 -27.22 3.35 9.01
CA ALA A 8 -25.81 3.20 8.64
C ALA A 8 -25.58 3.48 7.16
N ILE A 9 -24.60 4.34 6.86
CA ILE A 9 -23.97 4.43 5.54
C ILE A 9 -22.47 4.41 5.78
N LEU A 10 -21.88 3.21 5.80
CA LEU A 10 -20.44 3.04 5.65
C LEU A 10 -20.14 1.65 5.08
N SER A 11 -19.20 1.65 4.14
CA SER A 11 -18.55 0.49 3.49
C SER A 11 -19.38 -0.27 2.45
N ARG A 12 -19.36 0.23 1.21
CA ARG A 12 -19.46 -0.64 0.03
C ARG A 12 -18.73 -0.06 -1.18
N ILE A 13 -17.46 0.31 -1.00
CA ILE A 13 -16.53 0.18 -2.13
C ILE A 13 -16.14 -1.29 -2.11
N GLY A 14 -16.71 -2.04 -3.06
CA GLY A 14 -16.56 -3.49 -3.13
C GLY A 14 -15.08 -3.85 -3.27
N SER A 15 -14.62 -4.74 -2.38
CA SER A 15 -13.31 -5.40 -2.41
C SER A 15 -12.86 -5.79 -3.82
N SER A 16 -13.81 -6.14 -4.70
CA SER A 16 -13.57 -6.57 -6.08
C SER A 16 -13.05 -5.48 -7.02
N ALA A 17 -13.47 -4.22 -6.89
CA ALA A 17 -12.99 -3.16 -7.80
C ALA A 17 -11.58 -2.69 -7.44
N LEU A 18 -11.27 -2.67 -6.14
CA LEU A 18 -9.91 -2.44 -5.66
C LEU A 18 -9.01 -3.62 -6.06
N GLN A 19 -9.43 -4.86 -5.80
CA GLN A 19 -8.67 -6.04 -6.21
C GLN A 19 -8.39 -6.03 -7.72
N ALA A 20 -9.41 -5.78 -8.55
CA ALA A 20 -9.23 -5.71 -10.00
C ALA A 20 -8.25 -4.60 -10.45
N ALA A 21 -8.20 -3.47 -9.75
CA ALA A 21 -7.25 -2.40 -10.06
C ALA A 21 -5.82 -2.73 -9.59
N LEU A 22 -5.67 -3.49 -8.50
CA LEU A 22 -4.38 -4.01 -8.04
C LEU A 22 -3.85 -5.09 -9.00
N ASP A 23 -4.71 -6.05 -9.36
CA ASP A 23 -4.43 -7.12 -10.32
C ASP A 23 -4.04 -6.55 -11.69
N ALA A 24 -4.74 -5.51 -12.16
CA ALA A 24 -4.48 -4.88 -13.46
C ALA A 24 -3.16 -4.10 -13.52
N SER A 25 -2.51 -3.84 -12.37
CA SER A 25 -1.27 -3.10 -12.33
C SER A 25 -0.02 -3.98 -12.39
N ASP A 26 -0.14 -5.32 -12.28
CA ASP A 26 0.97 -6.30 -12.24
C ASP A 26 2.14 -5.97 -11.28
N VAL A 27 1.94 -5.01 -10.36
CA VAL A 27 2.97 -4.53 -9.42
C VAL A 27 2.56 -4.69 -7.97
N ILE A 28 1.33 -5.10 -7.67
CA ILE A 28 0.86 -5.25 -6.29
C ILE A 28 0.41 -6.69 -6.06
N GLY A 29 0.96 -7.30 -5.02
CA GLY A 29 0.56 -8.64 -4.58
C GLY A 29 0.34 -8.72 -3.08
N GLU A 30 -0.32 -9.78 -2.64
CA GLU A 30 -0.71 -10.02 -1.27
C GLU A 30 0.14 -11.09 -0.58
N TRP A 31 0.22 -10.98 0.73
CA TRP A 31 0.84 -11.98 1.58
C TRP A 31 0.10 -12.13 2.90
N THR A 32 0.18 -13.34 3.46
CA THR A 32 -0.22 -13.64 4.83
C THR A 32 0.87 -14.46 5.49
N TRP A 33 1.08 -14.26 6.78
CA TRP A 33 2.04 -15.03 7.57
C TRP A 33 1.34 -15.57 8.81
N ASP A 34 1.25 -16.89 8.91
CA ASP A 34 0.91 -17.56 10.15
C ASP A 34 2.19 -17.69 10.98
N ILE A 35 2.26 -16.92 12.07
CA ILE A 35 3.48 -16.82 12.88
C ILE A 35 3.67 -18.08 13.72
N SER A 36 2.56 -18.70 14.16
CA SER A 36 2.59 -19.90 14.99
C SER A 36 3.19 -21.11 14.28
N THR A 37 2.94 -21.22 12.97
CA THR A 37 3.45 -22.29 12.10
C THR A 37 4.63 -21.85 11.23
N ASN A 38 5.05 -20.59 11.35
CA ASN A 38 6.07 -19.95 10.54
C ASN A 38 5.84 -20.10 9.02
N CYS A 39 4.57 -20.02 8.61
CA CYS A 39 4.12 -20.31 7.25
C CYS A 39 3.66 -19.01 6.56
N VAL A 40 4.39 -18.58 5.54
CA VAL A 40 4.02 -17.44 4.69
C VAL A 40 3.34 -17.96 3.43
N ARG A 41 2.16 -17.43 3.14
CA ARG A 41 1.46 -17.61 1.87
C ARG A 41 1.40 -16.31 1.11
N SER A 42 1.62 -16.37 -0.19
CA SER A 42 1.51 -15.19 -1.05
C SER A 42 1.00 -15.57 -2.42
N ASP A 43 0.59 -14.56 -3.19
CA ASP A 43 0.36 -14.77 -4.62
C ASP A 43 1.67 -14.95 -5.41
N ALA A 44 1.52 -15.22 -6.71
CA ALA A 44 2.62 -15.45 -7.63
C ALA A 44 3.51 -14.22 -7.81
N LEU A 45 2.97 -13.00 -7.77
CA LEU A 45 3.78 -11.79 -7.94
C LEU A 45 4.75 -11.63 -6.76
N VAL A 46 4.24 -11.74 -5.52
CA VAL A 46 5.11 -11.67 -4.34
C VAL A 46 6.10 -12.83 -4.35
N ALA A 47 5.70 -14.04 -4.73
CA ALA A 47 6.63 -15.17 -4.83
C ALA A 47 7.80 -14.85 -5.78
N LEU A 48 7.51 -14.34 -6.99
CA LEU A 48 8.51 -13.99 -7.98
C LEU A 48 9.42 -12.82 -7.55
N LEU A 49 8.86 -11.78 -6.92
CA LEU A 49 9.64 -10.66 -6.37
C LEU A 49 10.65 -11.13 -5.33
N PHE A 50 10.33 -12.17 -4.57
CA PHE A 50 11.18 -12.73 -3.52
C PHE A 50 11.89 -14.02 -3.94
N SER A 51 12.01 -14.35 -5.22
CA SER A 51 12.68 -15.60 -5.67
C SER A 51 12.16 -16.87 -4.98
N VAL A 52 10.88 -16.90 -4.60
CA VAL A 52 10.23 -18.06 -4.03
C VAL A 52 9.42 -18.74 -5.14
N ASP A 53 9.48 -20.07 -5.17
CA ASP A 53 8.64 -20.86 -6.05
C ASP A 53 7.15 -20.56 -5.80
N PRO A 54 6.35 -20.18 -6.83
CA PRO A 54 4.95 -19.81 -6.64
C PRO A 54 4.07 -20.91 -6.03
N ASP A 55 4.29 -22.17 -6.40
CA ASP A 55 3.51 -23.30 -5.86
C ASP A 55 3.84 -23.51 -4.37
N LEU A 56 5.11 -23.39 -4.00
CA LEU A 56 5.55 -23.42 -2.61
C LEU A 56 4.98 -22.23 -1.82
N ALA A 57 4.96 -21.03 -2.40
CA ALA A 57 4.39 -19.85 -1.77
C ALA A 57 2.87 -20.00 -1.56
N GLU A 58 2.13 -20.55 -2.52
CA GLU A 58 0.70 -20.83 -2.37
C GLU A 58 0.46 -21.88 -1.28
N ALA A 59 1.26 -22.96 -1.27
CA ALA A 59 1.19 -24.05 -0.31
C ALA A 59 1.60 -23.65 1.11
N GLY A 60 2.40 -22.59 1.25
CA GLY A 60 2.92 -22.08 2.51
C GLY A 60 4.42 -22.33 2.66
N ALA A 61 5.23 -21.32 2.34
CA ALA A 61 6.68 -21.39 2.45
C ALA A 61 7.16 -20.90 3.83
N PRO A 62 8.35 -21.32 4.30
CA PRO A 62 8.90 -20.79 5.54
C PRO A 62 9.23 -19.30 5.39
N PHE A 63 9.10 -18.52 6.47
CA PHE A 63 9.46 -17.09 6.49
C PHE A 63 10.91 -16.81 6.04
N THR A 64 11.82 -17.77 6.25
CA THR A 64 13.21 -17.70 5.79
C THR A 64 13.36 -17.74 4.27
N ALA A 65 12.42 -18.33 3.54
CA ALA A 65 12.43 -18.31 2.07
C ALA A 65 12.29 -16.87 1.55
N PHE A 66 11.39 -16.09 2.14
CA PHE A 66 11.19 -14.69 1.76
C PHE A 66 12.32 -13.79 2.27
N THR A 67 12.71 -13.92 3.54
CA THR A 67 13.76 -13.04 4.11
C THR A 67 15.16 -13.33 3.58
N GLY A 68 15.41 -14.55 3.09
CA GLY A 68 16.63 -14.92 2.39
C GLY A 68 16.86 -14.11 1.10
N SER A 69 15.78 -13.71 0.44
CA SER A 69 15.82 -12.95 -0.82
C SER A 69 15.94 -11.44 -0.62
N ILE A 70 15.83 -10.95 0.62
CA ILE A 70 16.11 -9.55 0.92
C ILE A 70 17.60 -9.28 0.65
N HIS A 71 17.88 -8.18 -0.04
CA HIS A 71 19.25 -7.74 -0.33
C HIS A 71 20.09 -7.68 0.95
N ALA A 72 21.35 -8.11 0.88
CA ALA A 72 22.19 -8.31 2.07
C ALA A 72 22.29 -7.08 2.98
N GLU A 73 22.38 -5.88 2.39
CA GLU A 73 22.43 -4.61 3.13
C GLU A 73 21.13 -4.22 3.84
N ASP A 74 19.98 -4.73 3.37
CA ASP A 74 18.68 -4.41 3.94
C ASP A 74 18.19 -5.48 4.92
N ARG A 75 18.71 -6.72 4.81
CA ARG A 75 18.16 -7.91 5.48
C ARG A 75 18.08 -7.75 6.99
N GLU A 76 19.15 -7.31 7.65
CA GLU A 76 19.16 -7.18 9.10
C GLU A 76 18.11 -6.15 9.57
N ARG A 77 18.15 -4.94 9.00
CA ARG A 77 17.20 -3.86 9.32
C ARG A 77 15.74 -4.29 9.12
N VAL A 78 15.44 -4.95 8.00
CA VAL A 78 14.08 -5.35 7.65
C VAL A 78 13.60 -6.50 8.55
N THR A 79 14.42 -7.52 8.79
CA THR A 79 14.06 -8.65 9.66
C THR A 79 13.85 -8.23 11.11
N GLN A 80 14.66 -7.30 11.63
CA GLN A 80 14.45 -6.70 12.95
C GLN A 80 13.12 -5.94 13.04
N LEU A 81 12.81 -5.13 12.02
CA LEU A 81 11.54 -4.39 11.96
C LEU A 81 10.33 -5.33 11.90
N ILE A 82 10.39 -6.39 11.08
CA ILE A 82 9.34 -7.40 11.01
C ILE A 82 9.16 -8.06 12.38
N GLY A 83 10.25 -8.47 13.03
CA GLY A 83 10.22 -9.08 14.36
C GLY A 83 9.60 -8.16 15.42
N ALA A 84 9.99 -6.88 15.42
CA ALA A 84 9.44 -5.89 16.35
C ALA A 84 7.92 -5.67 16.13
N CYS A 85 7.48 -5.52 14.87
CA CYS A 85 6.07 -5.36 14.55
C CYS A 85 5.25 -6.64 14.83
N ALA A 86 5.81 -7.82 14.58
CA ALA A 86 5.17 -9.08 14.89
C ALA A 86 5.00 -9.25 16.41
N HIS A 87 6.00 -8.87 17.20
CA HIS A 87 5.97 -8.96 18.66
C HIS A 87 4.99 -7.96 19.30
N ALA A 88 5.00 -6.70 18.85
CA ALA A 88 4.13 -5.66 19.39
C ALA A 88 2.70 -5.69 18.81
N GLY A 89 2.51 -6.35 17.67
CA GLY A 89 1.34 -6.18 16.83
C GLY A 89 1.30 -4.80 16.15
N GLY A 90 0.27 -4.59 15.32
CA GLY A 90 0.03 -3.29 14.69
C GLY A 90 0.58 -3.18 13.26
N SER A 91 0.74 -1.95 12.79
CA SER A 91 1.06 -1.66 11.38
C SER A 91 2.54 -1.91 11.08
N TYR A 92 2.83 -2.48 9.91
CA TYR A 92 4.16 -2.62 9.33
C TYR A 92 4.21 -1.91 7.98
N VAL A 93 5.26 -1.10 7.77
CA VAL A 93 5.55 -0.46 6.49
C VAL A 93 7.07 -0.41 6.32
N ALA A 94 7.58 -0.88 5.18
CA ALA A 94 9.00 -0.80 4.88
C ALA A 94 9.25 -0.75 3.38
N GLU A 95 10.29 0.01 3.00
CA GLU A 95 10.87 -0.02 1.66
C GLU A 95 12.26 -0.64 1.72
N TYR A 96 12.56 -1.56 0.82
CA TYR A 96 13.84 -2.27 0.77
C TYR A 96 14.04 -2.97 -0.58
N ARG A 97 15.26 -3.49 -0.77
CA ARG A 97 15.62 -4.25 -1.97
C ARG A 97 15.45 -5.75 -1.77
N VAL A 98 15.01 -6.43 -2.82
CA VAL A 98 14.95 -7.90 -2.93
C VAL A 98 15.68 -8.35 -4.18
N CYS A 99 16.25 -9.55 -4.14
CA CYS A 99 16.76 -10.25 -5.31
C CYS A 99 15.61 -11.11 -5.85
N SER A 100 15.05 -10.74 -7.01
CA SER A 100 13.93 -11.46 -7.64
C SER A 100 14.38 -12.67 -8.47
N ALA A 101 13.43 -13.50 -8.87
CA ALA A 101 13.70 -14.81 -9.50
C ALA A 101 14.49 -14.73 -10.82
N ASP A 102 14.53 -13.55 -11.44
CA ASP A 102 15.31 -13.19 -12.63
C ASP A 102 16.72 -12.68 -12.28
N ASP A 103 17.17 -12.85 -11.04
CA ASP A 103 18.43 -12.34 -10.48
C ASP A 103 18.58 -10.81 -10.53
N VAL A 104 17.47 -10.09 -10.69
CA VAL A 104 17.43 -8.62 -10.69
C VAL A 104 17.18 -8.09 -9.28
N ILE A 105 17.83 -6.97 -8.95
CA ILE A 105 17.52 -6.23 -7.72
C ILE A 105 16.28 -5.38 -7.97
N ARG A 106 15.22 -5.61 -7.19
CA ARG A 106 13.98 -4.84 -7.21
C ARG A 106 13.79 -4.07 -5.92
N TRP A 107 13.19 -2.89 -6.02
CA TRP A 107 12.72 -2.14 -4.86
C TRP A 107 11.27 -2.48 -4.58
N VAL A 108 10.98 -2.80 -3.33
CA VAL A 108 9.61 -3.11 -2.88
C VAL A 108 9.19 -2.19 -1.75
N LEU A 109 7.89 -1.87 -1.72
CA LEU A 109 7.18 -1.30 -0.57
C LEU A 109 6.25 -2.39 -0.01
N THR A 110 6.55 -2.87 1.19
CA THR A 110 5.65 -3.80 1.90
C THR A 110 4.86 -3.06 2.94
N ARG A 111 3.54 -3.27 2.96
CA ARG A 111 2.63 -2.72 3.97
C ARG A 111 1.71 -3.80 4.50
N GLY A 112 1.61 -3.93 5.82
CA GLY A 112 0.74 -4.92 6.45
C GLY A 112 0.36 -4.59 7.88
N ARG A 113 -0.30 -5.56 8.52
CA ARG A 113 -0.66 -5.52 9.93
C ARG A 113 -0.39 -6.87 10.57
N PHE A 114 0.15 -6.81 11.78
CA PHE A 114 0.31 -7.93 12.69
C PHE A 114 -0.79 -7.93 13.75
N GLU A 115 -1.32 -9.10 14.02
CA GLU A 115 -2.39 -9.37 14.96
C GLU A 115 -1.81 -10.26 16.08
N LEU A 116 -2.18 -9.94 17.32
CA LEU A 116 -1.84 -10.72 18.50
C LEU A 116 -3.02 -11.63 18.87
N ASP A 117 -2.73 -12.75 19.52
CA ASP A 117 -3.76 -13.63 20.08
C ASP A 117 -4.35 -13.06 21.39
N ALA A 118 -5.30 -13.80 21.99
CA ALA A 118 -5.95 -13.41 23.23
C ALA A 118 -5.00 -13.35 24.45
N SER A 119 -3.82 -13.98 24.37
CA SER A 119 -2.77 -13.93 25.39
C SER A 119 -1.77 -12.79 25.19
N GLY A 120 -1.88 -12.04 24.08
CA GLY A 120 -0.94 -11.00 23.68
C GLY A 120 0.28 -11.53 22.93
N GLY A 121 0.26 -12.80 22.48
CA GLY A 121 1.32 -13.41 21.68
C GLY A 121 1.17 -13.13 20.18
N PRO A 122 2.27 -13.13 19.39
CA PRO A 122 2.21 -12.98 17.93
C PRO A 122 1.38 -14.09 17.27
N TRP A 123 0.39 -13.73 16.47
CA TRP A 123 -0.52 -14.70 15.84
C TRP A 123 -0.41 -14.72 14.32
N ARG A 124 -0.72 -13.59 13.67
CA ARG A 124 -0.81 -13.54 12.21
C ARG A 124 -0.39 -12.19 11.66
N GLY A 125 0.27 -12.20 10.49
CA GLY A 125 0.50 -11.04 9.65
C GLY A 125 -0.30 -11.13 8.35
N ARG A 126 -0.70 -9.98 7.79
CA ARG A 126 -1.22 -9.88 6.42
C ARG A 126 -0.96 -8.52 5.82
N GLY A 127 -0.83 -8.45 4.50
CA GLY A 127 -0.59 -7.20 3.82
C GLY A 127 -0.40 -7.34 2.33
N ILE A 128 0.18 -6.30 1.75
CA ILE A 128 0.55 -6.21 0.36
C ILE A 128 2.03 -5.89 0.20
N THR A 129 2.56 -6.20 -0.98
CA THR A 129 3.85 -5.76 -1.47
C THR A 129 3.64 -5.08 -2.81
N ILE A 130 4.31 -3.95 -3.01
CA ILE A 130 4.28 -3.17 -4.25
C ILE A 130 5.69 -3.14 -4.84
N ASP A 131 5.87 -3.52 -6.11
CA ASP A 131 7.10 -3.26 -6.86
C ASP A 131 7.17 -1.76 -7.17
N ILE A 132 8.14 -1.08 -6.58
CA ILE A 132 8.39 0.36 -6.74
C ILE A 132 9.68 0.62 -7.53
N THR A 133 10.21 -0.38 -8.23
CA THR A 133 11.48 -0.30 -8.96
C THR A 133 11.46 0.82 -9.99
N GLN A 134 10.43 0.89 -10.85
CA GLN A 134 10.31 1.94 -11.87
C GLN A 134 10.22 3.35 -11.27
N SER A 135 9.52 3.49 -10.13
CA SER A 135 9.42 4.77 -9.42
C SER A 135 10.78 5.23 -8.87
N ARG A 136 11.60 4.29 -8.37
CA ARG A 136 12.95 4.57 -7.84
C ARG A 136 13.99 4.84 -8.94
N MET A 137 13.84 4.20 -10.10
CA MET A 137 14.75 4.37 -11.24
C MET A 137 14.50 5.65 -12.05
N GLY A 138 13.47 6.43 -11.68
CA GLY A 138 13.13 7.67 -12.38
C GLY A 138 12.48 7.45 -13.75
N GLU A 139 12.05 6.22 -14.06
CA GLU A 139 11.43 5.86 -15.33
C GLU A 139 9.97 6.34 -15.47
N HIS A 140 9.48 7.11 -14.49
CA HIS A 140 8.34 8.00 -14.68
C HIS A 140 8.82 9.45 -14.78
N ALA A 141 9.25 9.83 -15.98
CA ALA A 141 9.14 11.22 -16.42
C ALA A 141 7.64 11.57 -16.42
N TYR A 142 7.14 12.04 -15.28
CA TYR A 142 5.80 12.60 -15.20
C TYR A 142 5.77 13.81 -16.12
N VAL A 143 5.18 13.66 -17.30
CA VAL A 143 4.78 14.80 -18.12
C VAL A 143 3.75 15.55 -17.29
N HIS A 144 4.17 16.67 -16.73
CA HIS A 144 3.26 17.68 -16.24
C HIS A 144 2.47 18.21 -17.43
N SER A 145 1.33 17.59 -17.76
CA SER A 145 0.33 18.22 -18.61
C SER A 145 -0.38 19.27 -17.76
N GLU A 146 0.17 20.48 -17.80
CA GLU A 146 -0.36 21.67 -17.15
C GLU A 146 -1.76 22.04 -17.69
N LYS A 147 -2.57 22.62 -16.80
CA LYS A 147 -3.84 23.38 -17.00
C LYS A 147 -5.18 22.63 -16.96
N ALA A 148 -5.83 22.76 -15.81
CA ALA A 148 -7.15 23.38 -15.76
C ALA A 148 -7.12 24.55 -14.77
N ALA A 149 -6.80 25.74 -15.29
CA ALA A 149 -7.31 26.96 -14.67
C ALA A 149 -8.83 26.93 -14.82
N SER A 150 -9.57 26.76 -13.73
CA SER A 150 -11.00 27.05 -13.67
C SER A 150 -11.36 27.29 -12.21
N GLY A 151 -11.61 28.55 -11.88
CA GLY A 151 -12.00 28.99 -10.54
C GLY A 151 -13.19 28.21 -9.99
N HIS A 152 -13.09 27.85 -8.72
CA HIS A 152 -14.09 27.08 -8.02
C HIS A 152 -15.35 27.94 -7.77
N PRO A 153 -16.58 27.46 -8.07
CA PRO A 153 -17.82 28.25 -7.97
C PRO A 153 -18.27 28.68 -6.56
N LEU A 154 -17.42 28.61 -5.53
CA LEU A 154 -17.76 28.94 -4.14
C LEU A 154 -16.91 30.05 -3.50
N ASP A 155 -16.02 30.72 -4.27
CA ASP A 155 -15.29 31.91 -3.81
C ASP A 155 -16.10 33.23 -3.92
N GLN A 156 -17.41 33.15 -4.22
CA GLN A 156 -18.31 34.29 -4.13
C GLN A 156 -19.18 34.22 -2.89
N ALA A 157 -18.69 34.77 -1.78
CA ALA A 157 -19.54 35.23 -0.68
C ALA A 157 -18.88 36.39 0.11
N GLY A 158 -19.41 37.61 -0.08
CA GLY A 158 -19.14 38.82 0.70
C GLY A 158 -18.01 39.69 0.11
N VAL A 159 -18.20 40.92 -0.33
CA VAL A 159 -18.95 42.04 0.28
C VAL A 159 -19.48 43.01 -0.80
N ALA A 160 -20.60 43.65 -0.46
CA ALA A 160 -21.55 44.52 -1.18
C ALA A 160 -21.02 45.65 -2.10
N PRO A 161 -21.87 46.21 -3.00
CA PRO A 161 -21.47 47.12 -4.07
C PRO A 161 -21.38 48.58 -3.61
N ASN A 162 -20.41 49.32 -4.16
CA ASN A 162 -20.47 50.79 -4.18
C ASN A 162 -20.66 51.25 -5.63
N LEU A 163 -21.83 51.84 -5.89
CA LEU A 163 -22.18 52.48 -7.16
C LEU A 163 -21.76 53.95 -7.12
N THR A 164 -21.71 54.55 -8.31
CA THR A 164 -21.57 55.99 -8.64
C THR A 164 -20.11 56.44 -8.81
N GLY A 165 -19.66 56.99 -9.95
CA GLY A 165 -20.32 57.34 -11.19
C GLY A 165 -19.33 58.00 -12.17
N HIS A 166 -19.54 57.73 -13.46
CA HIS A 166 -19.63 58.75 -14.52
C HIS A 166 -18.50 59.81 -14.62
N ARG A 167 -17.65 59.75 -15.66
CA ARG A 167 -17.86 60.40 -16.98
C ARG A 167 -16.63 60.21 -17.89
N ALA A 168 -16.86 60.48 -19.16
CA ALA A 168 -16.09 60.18 -20.36
C ALA A 168 -14.71 60.86 -20.51
N GLN A 169 -13.91 60.19 -21.35
CA GLN A 169 -12.74 60.61 -22.13
C GLN A 169 -12.95 61.89 -22.98
N PRO A 170 -11.92 62.46 -23.62
CA PRO A 170 -10.60 61.88 -23.98
C PRO A 170 -9.41 62.30 -23.13
#